data_AF-A0A7Y3IV73-F1
#
_entry.id   AF-A0A7Y3IV73-F1
#
_cell.length_a   1.000
_cell.length_b   1.000
_cell.length_c   1.000
_cell.angle_alpha   90.00
_cell.angle_beta   90.00
_cell.angle_gamma   90.00
#
_symmetry.space_group_name_H-M   'P 1'
#
loop_
_entity.id
_entity.type
_entity.pdbx_description
1 polymer ?
#
loop_
_entity_poly.entity_id
_entity_poly.type
_entity_poly.pdbx_seq_one_letter_code
_entity_poly.pdbx_strand_id
1 'polypeptide(L)'
;MHCLDAAFPVLKDRLKRWPLIKGHTPVQKMGGAAGSLWVKRDDETHAVYGGNKVRKLELILGAARDRGIKRMVTFGAIGTHHGVATAYFAREAEHLSA
;
A
#
# COMPACT_ATOMS: atom_id res chain seq x y z
N MET A 1 -11.92 -8.41 -4.93
CA MET A 1 -11.01 -9.43 -5.49
C MET A 1 -9.76 -8.72 -6.00
N HIS A 2 -8.57 -9.03 -5.50
CA HIS A 2 -7.35 -8.43 -6.05
C HIS A 2 -7.03 -9.06 -7.41
N CYS A 3 -6.67 -8.24 -8.40
CA CYS A 3 -6.25 -8.72 -9.73
C CYS A 3 -5.08 -9.72 -9.65
N LEU A 4 -4.22 -9.56 -8.63
CA LEU A 4 -3.10 -10.45 -8.37
C LEU A 4 -3.53 -11.85 -7.90
N ASP A 5 -4.61 -11.94 -7.12
CA ASP A 5 -5.18 -13.24 -6.72
C ASP A 5 -5.88 -13.94 -7.88
N ALA A 6 -6.49 -13.17 -8.79
CA ALA A 6 -7.09 -13.71 -10.01
C ALA A 6 -6.03 -14.27 -10.96
N ALA A 7 -4.94 -13.51 -11.18
CA ALA A 7 -3.84 -13.91 -12.05
C ALA A 7 -2.99 -15.05 -11.45
N PHE A 8 -2.83 -15.06 -10.12
CA PHE A 8 -2.00 -16.03 -9.40
C PHE A 8 -2.74 -16.58 -8.17
N PRO A 9 -3.69 -17.51 -8.36
CA PRO A 9 -4.50 -18.05 -7.25
C PRO A 9 -3.67 -18.61 -6.10
N VAL A 10 -2.52 -19.23 -6.41
CA VAL A 10 -1.58 -19.79 -5.43
C VAL A 10 -1.04 -18.75 -4.43
N LEU A 11 -1.04 -17.47 -4.78
CA LEU A 11 -0.54 -16.40 -3.92
C LEU A 11 -1.58 -15.93 -2.90
N LYS A 12 -2.88 -16.21 -3.11
CA LYS A 12 -3.95 -15.73 -2.24
C LYS A 12 -3.76 -16.18 -0.79
N ASP A 13 -3.41 -17.44 -0.60
CA ASP A 13 -3.23 -18.03 0.74
C ASP A 13 -1.84 -17.75 1.33
N ARG A 14 -0.87 -17.40 0.47
CA ARG A 14 0.52 -17.12 0.85
C ARG A 14 0.78 -15.66 1.23
N LEU A 15 -0.02 -14.74 0.69
CA LEU A 15 0.15 -13.30 0.91
C LEU A 15 -0.90 -12.78 1.90
N LYS A 16 -0.48 -12.63 3.16
CA LYS A 16 -1.28 -11.95 4.18
C LYS A 16 -1.30 -10.45 3.87
N ARG A 17 -2.50 -9.86 3.84
CA ARG A 17 -2.73 -8.45 3.51
C ARG A 17 -3.44 -7.76 4.67
N TRP A 18 -2.99 -6.54 4.99
CA TRP A 18 -3.72 -5.58 5.79
C TRP A 18 -4.40 -4.58 4.85
N PRO A 19 -5.75 -4.56 4.75
CA PRO A 19 -6.49 -3.96 3.63
C PRO A 19 -6.46 -2.43 3.64
N LEU A 20 -5.30 -1.84 3.36
CA LEU A 20 -5.10 -0.39 3.29
C LEU A 20 -5.70 0.19 2.02
N ILE A 21 -5.69 -0.54 0.91
CA ILE A 21 -6.12 0.01 -0.39
C ILE A 21 -7.53 -0.47 -0.72
N LYS A 22 -8.44 0.49 -0.91
CA LYS A 22 -9.80 0.20 -1.35
C LYS A 22 -9.84 0.13 -2.88
N GLY A 23 -9.73 -1.09 -3.41
CA GLY A 23 -9.91 -1.37 -4.83
C GLY A 23 -8.75 -0.91 -5.73
N HIS A 24 -9.06 -0.53 -6.96
CA HIS A 24 -8.07 -0.08 -7.95
C HIS A 24 -8.01 1.45 -7.99
N THR A 25 -6.80 2.00 -7.97
CA THR A 25 -6.61 3.44 -8.21
C THR A 25 -6.87 3.78 -9.68
N PRO A 26 -7.43 4.98 -9.96
CA PRO A 26 -7.74 5.42 -11.32
C PRO A 26 -6.54 5.42 -12.25
N VAL A 27 -6.80 5.25 -13.55
CA VAL A 27 -5.85 5.54 -14.63
C VAL A 27 -6.43 6.68 -15.44
N GLN A 28 -5.72 7.80 -15.52
CA GLN A 28 -6.20 9.05 -16.09
C GLN A 28 -5.32 9.45 -17.27
N LYS A 29 -5.94 9.86 -18.37
CA LYS A 29 -5.21 10.49 -19.48
C LYS A 29 -4.85 11.91 -19.08
N MET A 30 -3.60 12.29 -19.26
CA MET A 30 -3.14 13.67 -19.04
C MET A 30 -3.14 14.42 -20.37
N GLY A 31 -3.69 15.63 -20.37
CA GLY A 31 -3.56 16.56 -21.49
C GLY A 31 -2.12 17.01 -21.68
N GLY A 32 -1.74 17.38 -22.90
CA GLY A 32 -0.41 17.91 -23.22
C GLY A 32 0.03 17.58 -24.65
N ALA A 33 1.10 18.23 -25.10
CA ALA A 33 1.60 18.15 -26.48
C ALA A 33 1.95 16.71 -26.94
N ALA A 34 2.18 15.78 -26.00
CA ALA A 34 2.54 14.40 -26.30
C ALA A 34 1.34 13.46 -26.58
N GLY A 35 0.08 13.92 -26.49
CA GLY A 35 -1.13 13.23 -26.99
C GLY A 35 -1.56 11.89 -26.34
N SER A 36 -0.65 11.19 -25.65
CA SER A 36 -0.84 9.82 -25.15
C SER A 36 -0.25 9.57 -23.76
N LEU A 37 -0.11 10.60 -22.93
CA LEU A 37 0.34 10.42 -21.54
C LEU A 37 -0.80 9.89 -20.65
N TRP A 38 -0.54 8.82 -19.93
CA TRP A 38 -1.45 8.26 -18.94
C TRP A 38 -0.77 8.17 -17.58
N VAL A 39 -1.53 8.44 -16.51
CA VAL A 39 -1.05 8.37 -15.13
C VAL A 39 -1.95 7.44 -14.33
N LYS A 40 -1.35 6.48 -13.64
CA LYS A 40 -2.04 5.70 -12.62
C LYS A 40 -1.95 6.43 -11.29
N ARG A 41 -3.09 6.81 -10.73
CA ARG A 41 -3.22 7.67 -9.55
C ARG A 41 -2.97 6.92 -8.24
N ASP A 42 -1.76 6.36 -8.11
CA ASP A 42 -1.34 5.69 -6.89
C ASP A 42 -1.17 6.65 -5.72
N ASP A 43 -1.13 7.95 -5.95
CA ASP A 43 -1.32 8.97 -4.93
C ASP A 43 -2.68 8.88 -4.22
N GLU A 44 -3.67 8.24 -4.83
CA GLU A 44 -5.02 8.04 -4.27
C GLU A 44 -5.22 6.64 -3.64
N THR A 45 -4.14 5.94 -3.26
CA THR A 45 -4.27 4.60 -2.64
C THR A 45 -4.93 4.60 -1.26
N HIS A 46 -4.87 5.70 -0.51
CA HIS A 46 -5.47 5.82 0.83
C HIS A 46 -5.89 7.27 1.11
N ALA A 47 -6.94 7.45 1.91
CA ALA A 47 -7.53 8.77 2.17
C ALA A 47 -6.61 9.73 2.94
N VAL A 48 -5.75 9.21 3.82
CA VAL A 48 -4.88 10.04 4.67
C VAL A 48 -3.48 10.19 4.09
N TYR A 49 -2.92 9.10 3.54
CA TYR A 49 -1.58 9.11 3.00
C TYR A 49 -1.44 8.08 1.89
N GLY A 50 -1.46 8.54 0.64
CA GLY A 50 -1.36 7.66 -0.51
C GLY A 50 0.06 7.39 -0.98
N GLY A 51 0.17 6.93 -2.22
CA GLY A 51 1.43 6.66 -2.91
C GLY A 51 1.78 5.17 -2.95
N ASN A 52 2.79 4.85 -3.75
CA ASN A 52 3.20 3.46 -4.00
C ASN A 52 3.61 2.68 -2.74
N LYS A 53 4.03 3.36 -1.66
CA LYS A 53 4.47 2.70 -0.42
C LYS A 53 3.32 2.00 0.30
N VAL A 54 2.08 2.51 0.16
CA VAL A 54 0.88 1.88 0.72
C VAL A 54 0.69 0.47 0.17
N ARG A 55 0.93 0.27 -1.14
CA ARG A 55 0.82 -1.07 -1.78
C ARG A 55 1.75 -2.09 -1.15
N LYS A 56 2.97 -1.67 -0.81
CA LYS A 56 3.96 -2.53 -0.14
C LYS A 56 3.55 -2.78 1.31
N LEU A 57 3.09 -1.75 2.00
CA LEU A 57 2.75 -1.82 3.41
C LEU A 57 1.56 -2.72 3.69
N GLU A 58 0.57 -2.82 2.79
CA GLU A 58 -0.51 -3.79 2.91
C GLU A 58 0.02 -5.23 3.11
N LEU A 59 1.06 -5.62 2.37
CA LEU A 59 1.67 -6.95 2.52
C LEU A 59 2.59 -7.05 3.75
N ILE A 60 3.41 -6.01 4.00
CA ILE A 60 4.34 -6.01 5.13
C ILE A 60 3.58 -6.06 6.46
N LEU A 61 2.57 -5.20 6.63
CA LEU A 61 1.75 -5.14 7.83
C LEU A 61 0.87 -6.37 7.97
N GLY A 62 0.33 -6.89 6.86
CA GLY A 62 -0.40 -8.16 6.86
C GLY A 62 0.46 -9.31 7.41
N ALA A 63 1.69 -9.44 6.93
CA ALA A 63 2.63 -10.45 7.42
C ALA A 63 3.12 -10.19 8.86
N ALA A 64 3.33 -8.93 9.24
CA ALA A 64 3.73 -8.56 10.60
C ALA A 64 2.64 -8.90 11.61
N ARG A 65 1.37 -8.60 11.29
CA ARG A 65 0.20 -8.91 12.11
C ARG A 65 -0.01 -10.42 12.26
N ASP A 66 0.09 -11.17 11.16
CA ASP A 66 0.00 -12.64 11.16
C ASP A 66 1.05 -13.29 12.08
N ARG A 67 2.22 -12.66 12.22
CA ARG A 67 3.33 -13.11 13.08
C ARG A 67 3.31 -12.49 14.49
N GLY A 68 2.32 -11.67 14.84
CA GLY A 68 2.24 -11.00 16.14
C GLY A 68 3.36 -9.99 16.43
N ILE A 69 3.96 -9.39 15.39
CA ILE A 69 5.02 -8.40 15.53
C ILE A 69 4.43 -7.07 16.00
N LYS A 70 5.00 -6.50 17.08
CA LYS A 70 4.54 -5.24 17.71
C LYS A 70 5.47 -4.05 17.51
N ARG A 71 6.59 -4.24 16.81
CA ARG A 71 7.59 -3.19 16.60
C ARG A 71 8.14 -3.31 15.19
N MET A 72 8.17 -2.19 14.48
CA MET A 72 8.72 -2.11 13.12
C MET A 72 9.86 -1.10 13.09
N VAL A 73 10.90 -1.44 12.33
CA VAL A 73 12.04 -0.56 12.05
C VAL A 73 12.12 -0.40 10.53
N THR A 74 12.24 0.84 10.08
CA THR A 74 12.51 1.19 8.67
C THR A 74 13.48 2.36 8.62
N PHE A 75 14.05 2.61 7.46
CA PHE A 75 15.05 3.64 7.24
C PHE A 75 14.88 4.29 5.88
N GLY A 76 15.43 5.50 5.75
CA GLY A 76 15.50 6.25 4.51
C GLY A 76 16.14 7.62 4.72
N ALA A 77 16.34 8.35 3.64
CA ALA A 77 16.86 9.71 3.70
C ALA A 77 15.89 10.69 4.38
N ILE A 78 16.38 11.87 4.74
CA ILE A 78 15.57 12.98 5.26
C ILE A 78 14.42 13.26 4.27
N GLY A 79 13.19 13.36 4.79
CA GLY A 79 11.99 13.59 3.98
C GLY A 79 11.40 12.35 3.28
N THR A 80 11.85 11.14 3.62
CA THR A 80 11.34 9.92 2.99
C THR A 80 9.84 9.68 3.22
N HIS A 81 9.07 9.60 2.13
CA HIS A 81 7.67 9.21 2.19
C HIS A 81 7.46 7.81 2.75
N HIS A 82 8.46 6.92 2.64
CA HIS A 82 8.35 5.57 3.18
C HIS A 82 8.32 5.57 4.70
N GLY A 83 9.20 6.36 5.35
CA GLY A 83 9.25 6.46 6.80
C GLY A 83 7.94 6.99 7.37
N VAL A 84 7.40 8.05 6.78
CA VAL A 84 6.10 8.63 7.19
C VAL A 84 4.97 7.62 7.02
N ALA A 85 4.85 6.99 5.85
CA ALA A 85 3.82 5.97 5.61
C ALA A 85 3.94 4.80 6.59
N THR A 86 5.14 4.28 6.82
CA THR A 86 5.36 3.18 7.76
C THR A 86 4.96 3.57 9.18
N ALA A 87 5.38 4.74 9.67
CA ALA A 87 5.02 5.20 11.01
C ALA A 87 3.50 5.36 11.18
N TYR A 88 2.82 5.95 10.20
CA TYR A 88 1.38 6.15 10.24
C TYR A 88 0.61 4.81 10.25
N PHE A 89 0.87 3.96 9.25
CA PHE A 89 0.09 2.72 9.06
C PHE A 89 0.45 1.62 10.07
N ALA A 90 1.68 1.59 10.59
CA ALA A 90 2.03 0.67 11.67
C ALA A 90 1.22 1.00 12.94
N ARG A 91 1.12 2.28 13.30
CA ARG A 91 0.30 2.73 14.44
C ARG A 91 -1.17 2.43 14.22
N GLU A 92 -1.70 2.70 13.02
CA GLU A 92 -3.10 2.39 12.71
C GLU A 92 -3.42 0.89 12.85
N ALA A 93 -2.52 0.02 12.40
CA ALA A 93 -2.70 -1.44 12.51
C ALA A 93 -2.71 -1.94 13.97
N GLU A 94 -1.99 -1.27 14.89
CA GLU A 94 -2.01 -1.60 16.32
C GLU A 94 -3.35 -1.27 16.98
N HIS A 95 -3.92 -0.10 16.69
CA HIS A 95 -5.17 0.36 17.32
C HIS A 95 -6.41 -0.44 16.91
N LEU A 96 -6.37 -1.15 15.79
CA LEU A 96 -7.46 -2.01 15.30
C LEU A 96 -7.26 -3.49 15.66
N SER A 97 -6.34 -3.78 16.59
CA SER A 97 -6.00 -5.12 17.08
C SER A 97 -6.29 -5.31 18.57
N ALA A 98 -6.79 -4.28 19.26
CA ALA A 98 -7.24 -4.29 20.64
C ALA A 98 -8.77 -4.35 20.70
#